data_AF-A0A1B6I2P3-F1
#
_entry.id   AF-A0A1B6I2P3-F1
#
_cell.length_a   1.000
_cell.length_b   1.000
_cell.length_c   1.000
_cell.angle_alpha   90.00
_cell.angle_beta   90.00
_cell.angle_gamma   90.00
#
_symmetry.space_group_name_H-M   'P 1'
#
loop_
_entity.id
_entity.type
_entity.pdbx_description
1 polymer ?
#
loop_
_entity_poly.entity_id
_entity_poly.type
_entity_poly.pdbx_seq_one_letter_code
_entity_poly.pdbx_strand_id
1 'polypeptide(L)'
;HTVRNYKTTEMAAQNVPDWLSAEFLQSALQSDQEDYPEIVITKLQLEPAVPEGNNYASNLFRAKLQYKTQDNTEHSTSIIVKTMKSDYKENIGAYIDDAFQREPKYYNEFISEARKLCKFNIVPKHYKSSNTNCLILEDLSVSGFQMVDRHKLLDLNHCQLYIKASSKLHALSVAVHKRKPELIESLGADNPALAESNMQMFIVILKCSLESMSAFLEDKPKYKECLDVIKELRDNQTSWHVFQKETPQVKALTQGDPWCTNMMFKYNSAGEVVDVKLIDFQTLKFISPVEEFLTFILASAHPSVKETSLDDLYHLYCDSLNENLEQLGCPERLSYEALKTEVASLSPLMILHACMLVPIVLADGPADFGNYFSNDVLNEPLKERAFHKLYEGKHFNQYILQILDQLVKQSVFSTTKERMKNSCYYIPTNISS
;
A
#
# COMPACT_ATOMS: atom_id res chain seq x y z
N HIS A 1 -20.29 -39.36 25.20
CA HIS A 1 -19.50 -39.67 23.99
C HIS A 1 -20.41 -39.68 22.76
N THR A 2 -20.55 -38.51 22.11
CA THR A 2 -21.13 -38.43 20.76
C THR A 2 -20.66 -37.11 20.14
N VAL A 3 -19.44 -37.11 19.61
CA VAL A 3 -18.91 -36.03 18.76
C VAL A 3 -19.47 -36.27 17.37
N ARG A 4 -20.26 -35.31 16.85
CA ARG A 4 -20.82 -35.36 15.49
C ARG A 4 -19.85 -34.67 14.53
N ASN A 5 -19.50 -35.44 13.50
CA ASN A 5 -18.70 -35.10 12.33
C ASN A 5 -19.06 -33.76 11.68
N TYR A 6 -18.09 -32.86 11.58
CA TYR A 6 -18.08 -31.80 10.57
C TYR A 6 -17.48 -32.39 9.29
N LYS A 7 -18.30 -32.50 8.24
CA LYS A 7 -17.84 -32.81 6.89
C LYS A 7 -17.19 -31.57 6.30
N THR A 8 -15.87 -31.50 6.37
CA THR A 8 -15.02 -30.72 5.46
C THR A 8 -15.31 -31.18 4.04
N THR A 9 -15.89 -30.31 3.21
CA THR A 9 -16.02 -30.55 1.77
C THR A 9 -14.72 -30.07 1.13
N GLU A 10 -14.17 -30.91 0.26
CA GLU A 10 -12.79 -30.89 -0.25
C GLU A 10 -12.31 -29.51 -0.73
N MET A 11 -11.34 -28.95 0.00
CA MET A 11 -10.55 -27.80 -0.41
C MET A 11 -9.29 -28.28 -1.12
N ALA A 12 -8.98 -27.72 -2.29
CA ALA A 12 -7.60 -27.67 -2.75
C ALA A 12 -6.81 -26.77 -1.78
N ALA A 13 -5.94 -27.43 -1.00
CA ALA A 13 -5.02 -26.96 0.03
C ALA A 13 -4.69 -25.44 0.09
N GLN A 14 -5.49 -24.68 0.85
CA GLN A 14 -4.90 -23.72 1.79
C GLN A 14 -4.97 -24.38 3.17
N ASN A 15 -3.82 -24.55 3.83
CA ASN A 15 -3.74 -25.11 5.18
C ASN A 15 -4.50 -24.20 6.16
N VAL A 16 -5.78 -24.49 6.39
CA VAL A 16 -6.59 -23.81 7.40
C VAL A 16 -5.95 -24.08 8.76
N PRO A 17 -5.56 -23.05 9.53
CA PRO A 17 -4.91 -23.27 10.81
C PRO A 17 -5.88 -23.89 11.83
N ASP A 18 -5.41 -24.83 12.65
CA ASP A 18 -6.23 -25.52 13.66
C ASP A 18 -6.88 -24.57 14.68
N TRP A 19 -6.25 -23.41 14.92
CA TRP A 19 -6.76 -22.40 15.85
C TRP A 19 -7.93 -21.57 15.28
N LEU A 20 -8.19 -21.63 13.96
CA LEU A 20 -9.26 -20.89 13.30
C LEU A 20 -10.61 -21.61 13.49
N SER A 21 -11.09 -21.63 14.72
CA SER A 21 -12.33 -22.33 15.13
C SER A 21 -13.54 -21.39 15.27
N ALA A 22 -14.72 -21.98 15.44
CA ALA A 22 -15.94 -21.22 15.73
C ALA A 22 -15.84 -20.47 17.07
N GLU A 23 -15.27 -21.09 18.10
CA GLU A 23 -15.09 -20.48 19.42
C GLU A 23 -14.14 -19.27 19.36
N PHE A 24 -13.06 -19.38 18.58
CA PHE A 24 -12.13 -18.28 18.34
C PHE A 24 -12.84 -17.08 17.66
N LEU A 25 -13.57 -17.33 16.57
CA LEU A 25 -14.28 -16.27 15.84
C LEU A 25 -15.44 -15.69 16.64
N GLN A 26 -16.11 -16.48 17.47
CA GLN A 26 -17.14 -15.99 18.38
C GLN A 26 -16.55 -14.99 19.37
N SER A 27 -15.44 -15.36 20.03
CA SER A 27 -14.76 -14.44 20.95
C SER A 27 -14.31 -13.15 20.28
N ALA A 28 -13.85 -13.24 19.02
CA ALA A 28 -13.46 -12.06 18.26
C ALA A 28 -14.66 -11.15 17.95
N LEU A 29 -15.75 -11.69 17.42
CA LEU A 29 -16.97 -10.92 17.14
C LEU A 29 -17.50 -10.25 18.41
N GLN A 30 -17.52 -10.98 19.53
CA GLN A 30 -17.94 -10.43 20.83
C GLN A 30 -17.01 -9.34 21.39
N SER A 31 -15.86 -9.06 20.79
CA SER A 31 -15.10 -7.85 21.14
C SER A 31 -15.84 -6.55 20.77
N ASP A 32 -16.84 -6.66 19.89
CA ASP A 32 -17.74 -5.62 19.45
C ASP A 32 -19.11 -5.83 20.10
N GLN A 33 -19.23 -5.32 21.34
CA GLN A 33 -20.40 -5.48 22.19
C GLN A 33 -21.65 -4.75 21.67
N GLU A 34 -21.50 -3.86 20.68
CA GLU A 34 -22.62 -3.14 20.06
C GLU A 34 -23.38 -4.05 19.09
N ASP A 35 -22.68 -4.72 18.17
CA ASP A 35 -23.30 -5.58 17.18
C ASP A 35 -23.40 -7.05 17.63
N TYR A 36 -22.52 -7.50 18.53
CA TYR A 36 -22.38 -8.89 18.95
C TYR A 36 -22.23 -9.06 20.48
N PRO A 37 -23.19 -8.60 21.31
CA PRO A 37 -23.06 -8.68 22.76
C PRO A 37 -22.95 -10.13 23.27
N GLU A 38 -23.95 -10.95 22.98
CA GLU A 38 -23.99 -12.36 23.38
C GLU A 38 -24.52 -13.22 22.22
N ILE A 39 -23.58 -13.83 21.50
CA ILE A 39 -23.86 -14.67 20.35
C ILE A 39 -23.28 -16.08 20.54
N VAL A 40 -23.91 -17.06 19.91
CA VAL A 40 -23.41 -18.43 19.79
C VAL A 40 -23.30 -18.79 18.32
N ILE A 41 -22.08 -19.05 17.83
CA ILE A 41 -21.88 -19.50 16.46
C ILE A 41 -22.39 -20.94 16.31
N THR A 42 -23.34 -21.14 15.42
CA THR A 42 -23.98 -22.45 15.14
C THR A 42 -23.38 -23.13 13.92
N LYS A 43 -22.81 -22.35 12.98
CA LYS A 43 -22.18 -22.86 11.77
C LYS A 43 -21.03 -21.95 11.34
N LEU A 44 -19.92 -22.57 10.94
CA LEU A 44 -18.76 -21.93 10.33
C LEU A 44 -18.48 -22.58 8.98
N GLN A 45 -18.34 -21.77 7.93
CA GLN A 45 -17.80 -22.17 6.64
C GLN A 45 -16.64 -21.25 6.27
N LEU A 46 -15.50 -21.85 5.93
CA LEU A 46 -14.29 -21.15 5.51
C LEU A 46 -14.08 -21.34 4.01
N GLU A 47 -13.73 -20.27 3.32
CA GLU A 47 -13.32 -20.28 1.91
C GLU A 47 -12.21 -19.25 1.67
N PRO A 48 -11.38 -19.38 0.62
CA PRO A 48 -10.43 -18.33 0.26
C PRO A 48 -11.14 -16.99 -0.01
N ALA A 49 -10.63 -15.90 0.56
CA ALA A 49 -11.23 -14.59 0.37
C ALA A 49 -10.99 -14.03 -1.04
N VAL A 50 -9.86 -14.40 -1.65
CA VAL A 50 -9.38 -13.97 -2.97
C VAL A 50 -8.91 -15.17 -3.79
N PRO A 51 -8.91 -15.08 -5.13
CA PRO A 51 -8.35 -16.13 -5.98
C PRO A 51 -6.86 -16.34 -5.71
N GLU A 52 -6.37 -17.55 -5.99
CA GLU A 52 -4.95 -17.90 -5.89
C GLU A 52 -4.07 -16.91 -6.69
N GLY A 53 -2.94 -16.52 -6.11
CA GLY A 53 -2.04 -15.53 -6.71
C GLY A 53 -2.37 -14.06 -6.40
N ASN A 54 -3.50 -13.77 -5.74
CA ASN A 54 -3.84 -12.40 -5.29
C ASN A 54 -3.56 -12.17 -3.79
N ASN A 55 -2.91 -13.12 -3.12
CA ASN A 55 -2.62 -13.11 -1.68
C ASN A 55 -1.10 -13.21 -1.40
N TYR A 56 -0.36 -12.19 -1.83
CA TYR A 56 1.11 -12.21 -1.91
C TYR A 56 1.81 -12.52 -0.57
N ALA A 57 1.44 -11.83 0.51
CA ALA A 57 2.13 -11.91 1.81
C ALA A 57 1.32 -12.62 2.93
N SER A 58 0.10 -13.08 2.66
CA SER A 58 -0.80 -13.61 3.70
C SER A 58 -1.77 -14.66 3.17
N ASN A 59 -2.31 -15.49 4.06
CA ASN A 59 -3.52 -16.26 3.81
C ASN A 59 -4.73 -15.39 4.21
N LEU A 60 -5.71 -15.28 3.31
CA LEU A 60 -6.95 -14.58 3.59
C LEU A 60 -8.10 -15.59 3.50
N PHE A 61 -8.76 -15.83 4.63
CA PHE A 61 -9.95 -16.65 4.72
C PHE A 61 -11.18 -15.77 4.84
N ARG A 62 -12.22 -16.08 4.07
CA ARG A 62 -13.58 -15.59 4.32
C ARG A 62 -14.30 -16.61 5.19
N ALA A 63 -14.74 -16.17 6.36
CA ALA A 63 -15.52 -16.97 7.29
C ALA A 63 -17.00 -16.55 7.21
N LYS A 64 -17.83 -17.44 6.65
CA LYS A 64 -19.28 -17.31 6.65
C LYS A 64 -19.83 -17.95 7.91
N LEU A 65 -20.52 -17.17 8.73
CA LEU A 65 -20.95 -17.52 10.06
C LEU A 65 -22.47 -17.49 10.15
N GLN A 66 -23.06 -18.53 10.75
CA GLN A 66 -24.41 -18.47 11.29
C GLN A 66 -24.31 -18.43 12.82
N TYR A 67 -25.08 -17.56 13.45
CA TYR A 67 -25.05 -17.38 14.89
C TYR A 67 -26.43 -17.11 15.45
N LYS A 68 -26.62 -17.44 16.73
CA LYS A 68 -27.83 -17.13 17.48
C LYS A 68 -27.56 -16.09 18.54
N THR A 69 -28.49 -15.16 18.71
CA THR A 69 -28.55 -14.21 19.83
C THR A 69 -29.27 -14.83 21.03
N GLN A 70 -29.25 -14.17 22.19
CA GLN A 70 -29.90 -14.67 23.42
C GLN A 70 -31.39 -15.02 23.26
N ASP A 71 -32.11 -14.30 22.39
CA ASP A 71 -33.52 -14.54 22.07
C ASP A 71 -33.73 -15.72 21.10
N ASN A 72 -32.66 -16.47 20.78
CA ASN A 72 -32.62 -17.56 19.80
C ASN A 72 -32.89 -17.14 18.34
N THR A 73 -32.86 -15.85 18.03
CA THR A 73 -32.93 -15.37 16.64
C THR A 73 -31.66 -15.78 15.89
N GLU A 74 -31.81 -16.34 14.69
CA GLU A 74 -30.70 -16.80 13.86
C GLU A 74 -30.30 -15.74 12.84
N HIS A 75 -29.01 -15.43 12.81
CA HIS A 75 -28.41 -14.42 11.96
C HIS A 75 -27.27 -15.02 11.13
N SER A 76 -26.84 -14.28 10.11
CA SER A 76 -25.67 -14.65 9.31
C SER A 76 -24.79 -13.44 9.10
N THR A 77 -23.48 -13.65 9.14
CA THR A 77 -22.47 -12.63 8.85
C THR A 77 -21.29 -13.23 8.09
N SER A 78 -20.45 -12.37 7.52
CA SER A 78 -19.20 -12.76 6.86
C SER A 78 -18.08 -11.85 7.37
N ILE A 79 -16.93 -12.45 7.65
CA ILE A 79 -15.73 -11.75 8.09
C ILE A 79 -14.50 -12.24 7.33
N ILE A 80 -13.48 -11.40 7.24
CA ILE A 80 -12.19 -11.71 6.64
C ILE A 80 -11.17 -11.94 7.74
N VAL A 81 -10.44 -13.05 7.65
CA VAL A 81 -9.38 -13.44 8.57
C VAL A 81 -8.07 -13.47 7.79
N LYS A 82 -7.17 -12.54 8.10
CA LYS A 82 -5.83 -12.44 7.48
C LYS A 82 -4.81 -13.05 8.43
N THR A 83 -4.05 -14.03 7.94
CA THR A 83 -3.04 -14.79 8.71
C THR A 83 -1.73 -14.89 7.95
N MET A 84 -0.61 -15.13 8.64
CA MET A 84 0.65 -15.45 7.94
C MET A 84 0.55 -16.77 7.19
N LYS A 85 1.29 -16.86 6.08
CA LYS A 85 1.63 -18.13 5.43
C LYS A 85 2.75 -18.79 6.25
N SER A 86 2.56 -20.04 6.65
CA SER A 86 3.50 -20.82 7.47
C SER A 86 4.88 -20.98 6.82
N ASP A 87 4.93 -20.95 5.49
CA ASP A 87 6.06 -21.46 4.71
C ASP A 87 7.16 -20.41 4.47
N TYR A 88 6.91 -19.13 4.79
CA TYR A 88 7.89 -18.06 4.58
C TYR A 88 8.93 -17.90 5.70
N LYS A 89 8.90 -18.76 6.73
CA LYS A 89 9.79 -18.64 7.89
C LYS A 89 11.27 -18.90 7.59
N GLU A 90 11.61 -19.57 6.48
CA GLU A 90 12.98 -20.07 6.30
C GLU A 90 13.98 -19.03 5.74
N ASN A 91 13.54 -17.97 5.02
CA ASN A 91 14.48 -17.00 4.41
C ASN A 91 14.08 -15.50 4.52
N ILE A 92 12.85 -15.16 4.93
CA ILE A 92 12.35 -13.78 5.06
C ILE A 92 11.64 -13.51 6.40
N GLY A 93 11.87 -14.38 7.39
CA GLY A 93 11.14 -14.39 8.66
C GLY A 93 11.09 -13.04 9.38
N ALA A 94 12.20 -12.32 9.47
CA ALA A 94 12.25 -11.05 10.18
C ALA A 94 11.50 -9.90 9.46
N TYR A 95 11.46 -9.90 8.13
CA TYR A 95 10.69 -8.94 7.33
C TYR A 95 9.18 -9.15 7.48
N ILE A 96 8.78 -10.42 7.44
CA ILE A 96 7.39 -10.80 7.60
C ILE A 96 6.92 -10.58 9.03
N ASP A 97 7.73 -10.93 10.03
CA ASP A 97 7.37 -10.71 11.43
C ASP A 97 7.15 -9.22 11.72
N ASP A 98 7.98 -8.33 11.14
CA ASP A 98 7.83 -6.88 11.26
C ASP A 98 6.56 -6.35 10.55
N ALA A 99 6.39 -6.66 9.26
CA ALA A 99 5.23 -6.22 8.48
C ALA A 99 3.90 -6.75 9.05
N PHE A 100 3.93 -7.98 9.56
CA PHE A 100 2.74 -8.68 10.01
C PHE A 100 2.31 -8.30 11.43
N GLN A 101 3.22 -7.79 12.27
CA GLN A 101 2.82 -7.17 13.54
C GLN A 101 2.32 -5.74 13.34
N ARG A 102 2.78 -5.07 12.28
CA ARG A 102 2.45 -3.66 12.00
C ARG A 102 0.96 -3.46 11.69
N GLU A 103 0.36 -4.30 10.85
CA GLU A 103 -1.05 -4.14 10.46
C GLU A 103 -2.04 -4.41 11.62
N PRO A 104 -1.95 -5.51 12.40
CA PRO A 104 -2.76 -5.69 13.60
C PRO A 104 -2.59 -4.56 14.61
N LYS A 105 -1.37 -4.04 14.80
CA LYS A 105 -1.12 -2.89 15.67
C LYS A 105 -1.82 -1.63 15.16
N TYR A 106 -1.80 -1.38 13.86
CA TYR A 106 -2.51 -0.26 13.24
C TYR A 106 -4.01 -0.30 13.53
N TYR A 107 -4.67 -1.45 13.31
CA TYR A 107 -6.10 -1.58 13.58
C TYR A 107 -6.41 -1.54 15.08
N ASN A 108 -5.76 -2.37 15.89
CA ASN A 108 -6.13 -2.52 17.29
C ASN A 108 -5.75 -1.29 18.14
N GLU A 109 -4.65 -0.62 17.84
CA GLU A 109 -4.16 0.54 18.61
C GLU A 109 -4.45 1.86 17.90
N PHE A 110 -3.90 2.09 16.71
CA PHE A 110 -4.01 3.40 16.04
C PHE A 110 -5.46 3.75 15.67
N ILE A 111 -6.19 2.87 14.98
CA ILE A 111 -7.60 3.13 14.60
C ILE A 111 -8.48 3.31 15.84
N SER A 112 -8.22 2.56 16.92
CA SER A 112 -8.91 2.73 18.19
C SER A 112 -8.67 4.11 18.81
N GLU A 113 -7.45 4.64 18.78
CA GLU A 113 -7.15 6.00 19.26
C GLU A 113 -7.74 7.07 18.34
N ALA A 114 -7.64 6.89 17.02
CA ALA A 114 -8.20 7.81 16.04
C ALA A 114 -9.72 7.95 16.19
N ARG A 115 -10.44 6.85 16.46
CA ARG A 115 -11.90 6.87 16.67
C ARG A 115 -12.34 7.64 17.92
N LYS A 116 -11.45 7.82 18.91
CA LYS A 116 -11.71 8.70 20.07
C LYS A 116 -11.65 10.18 19.70
N LEU A 117 -11.01 10.53 18.58
CA LEU A 117 -10.91 11.91 18.09
C LEU A 117 -12.12 12.32 17.26
N CYS A 118 -12.53 11.45 16.33
CA CYS A 118 -13.74 11.65 15.54
C CYS A 118 -14.26 10.34 14.95
N LYS A 119 -15.53 10.30 14.56
CA LYS A 119 -16.10 9.18 13.79
C LYS A 119 -15.64 9.28 12.33
N PHE A 120 -15.25 8.15 11.75
CA PHE A 120 -14.91 8.02 10.32
C PHE A 120 -15.15 6.59 9.85
N ASN A 121 -15.36 6.43 8.53
CA ASN A 121 -15.71 5.15 7.92
C ASN A 121 -14.74 4.79 6.77
N ILE A 122 -13.43 5.00 6.93
CA ILE A 122 -12.45 4.88 5.84
C ILE A 122 -11.77 3.50 5.77
N VAL A 123 -11.68 2.80 6.90
CA VAL A 123 -11.11 1.45 6.98
C VAL A 123 -12.20 0.43 7.32
N PRO A 124 -12.00 -0.86 7.06
CA PRO A 124 -12.89 -1.90 7.56
C PRO A 124 -13.03 -1.83 9.08
N LYS A 125 -14.22 -2.18 9.59
CA LYS A 125 -14.40 -2.57 10.99
C LYS A 125 -13.48 -3.76 11.28
N HIS A 126 -12.83 -3.72 12.44
CA HIS A 126 -11.94 -4.77 12.90
C HIS A 126 -12.45 -5.33 14.23
N TYR A 127 -12.11 -6.58 14.49
CA TYR A 127 -12.48 -7.30 15.70
C TYR A 127 -11.20 -7.69 16.45
N LYS A 128 -11.19 -7.51 17.76
CA LYS A 128 -10.01 -7.86 18.57
C LYS A 128 -9.80 -9.36 18.54
N SER A 129 -8.57 -9.76 18.21
CA SER A 129 -8.14 -11.15 18.18
C SER A 129 -7.31 -11.48 19.41
N SER A 130 -7.52 -12.66 20.00
CA SER A 130 -6.63 -13.22 21.03
C SER A 130 -5.32 -13.76 20.43
N ASN A 131 -5.30 -14.02 19.12
CA ASN A 131 -4.11 -14.36 18.36
C ASN A 131 -3.49 -13.08 17.81
N THR A 132 -2.33 -12.68 18.33
CA THR A 132 -1.58 -11.50 17.88
C THR A 132 -1.06 -11.64 16.45
N ASN A 133 -1.04 -12.86 15.92
CA ASN A 133 -0.67 -13.16 14.55
C ASN A 133 -1.90 -13.29 13.62
N CYS A 134 -2.95 -12.53 13.90
CA CYS A 134 -4.17 -12.56 13.10
C CYS A 134 -4.84 -11.19 13.09
N LEU A 135 -5.39 -10.81 11.94
CA LEU A 135 -6.27 -9.66 11.80
C LEU A 135 -7.65 -10.14 11.34
N ILE A 136 -8.69 -9.69 12.03
CA ILE A 136 -10.09 -10.04 11.73
C ILE A 136 -10.82 -8.75 11.37
N LEU A 137 -11.35 -8.71 10.14
CA LEU A 137 -12.01 -7.56 9.55
C LEU A 137 -13.44 -7.91 9.12
N GLU A 138 -14.30 -6.91 9.03
CA GLU A 138 -15.59 -7.08 8.33
C GLU A 138 -15.37 -7.49 6.87
N ASP A 139 -16.28 -8.29 6.32
CA ASP A 139 -16.29 -8.58 4.90
C ASP A 139 -17.01 -7.47 4.13
N LEU A 140 -16.20 -6.56 3.57
CA LEU A 140 -16.69 -5.42 2.80
C LEU A 140 -17.54 -5.80 1.58
N SER A 141 -17.40 -7.03 1.05
CA SER A 141 -18.22 -7.50 -0.07
C SER A 141 -19.70 -7.63 0.29
N VAL A 142 -20.01 -7.90 1.57
CA VAL A 142 -21.39 -7.93 2.09
C VAL A 142 -22.03 -6.54 2.03
N SER A 143 -21.22 -5.51 2.22
CA SER A 143 -21.65 -4.10 2.21
C SER A 143 -21.62 -3.47 0.80
N GLY A 144 -21.40 -4.27 -0.24
CA GLY A 144 -21.41 -3.87 -1.65
C GLY A 144 -20.15 -3.15 -2.12
N PHE A 145 -19.05 -3.24 -1.37
CA PHE A 145 -17.76 -2.76 -1.84
C PHE A 145 -17.10 -3.82 -2.72
N GLN A 146 -16.40 -3.37 -3.75
CA GLN A 146 -15.72 -4.23 -4.71
C GLN A 146 -14.32 -3.71 -5.04
N MET A 147 -13.43 -4.64 -5.36
CA MET A 147 -12.12 -4.33 -5.93
C MET A 147 -12.28 -3.75 -7.34
N VAL A 148 -11.41 -2.82 -7.71
CA VAL A 148 -11.32 -2.36 -9.10
C VAL A 148 -10.38 -3.24 -9.92
N ASP A 149 -10.58 -3.20 -11.23
CA ASP A 149 -9.63 -3.78 -12.19
C ASP A 149 -8.40 -2.86 -12.33
N ARG A 150 -7.26 -3.31 -11.79
CA ARG A 150 -6.01 -2.54 -11.79
C ARG A 150 -5.53 -2.17 -13.20
N HIS A 151 -5.89 -2.94 -14.22
CA HIS A 151 -5.50 -2.68 -15.61
C HIS A 151 -6.29 -1.53 -16.25
N LYS A 152 -7.41 -1.13 -15.64
CA LYS A 152 -8.19 0.05 -16.07
C LYS A 152 -7.76 1.34 -15.39
N LEU A 153 -7.00 1.25 -14.30
CA LEU A 153 -6.65 2.40 -13.45
C LEU A 153 -7.92 3.14 -12.97
N LEU A 154 -7.73 4.23 -12.22
CA LEU A 154 -8.79 4.98 -11.58
C LEU A 154 -9.12 6.25 -12.36
N ASP A 155 -10.42 6.50 -12.53
CA ASP A 155 -10.91 7.79 -13.03
C ASP A 155 -10.84 8.89 -11.95
N LEU A 156 -11.23 10.11 -12.32
CA LEU A 156 -11.18 11.28 -11.44
C LEU A 156 -12.00 11.09 -10.16
N ASN A 157 -13.20 10.52 -10.25
CA ASN A 157 -14.10 10.38 -9.10
C ASN A 157 -13.51 9.41 -8.06
N HIS A 158 -12.92 8.31 -8.52
CA HIS A 158 -12.21 7.37 -7.66
C HIS A 158 -10.99 8.03 -6.99
N CYS A 159 -10.21 8.81 -7.75
CA CYS A 159 -9.07 9.54 -7.22
C CYS A 159 -9.48 10.54 -6.13
N GLN A 160 -10.57 11.30 -6.34
CA GLN A 160 -11.08 12.25 -5.36
C GLN A 160 -11.52 11.57 -4.05
N LEU A 161 -12.18 10.41 -4.13
CA LEU A 161 -12.56 9.64 -2.95
C LEU A 161 -11.34 9.14 -2.18
N TYR A 162 -10.33 8.59 -2.88
CA TYR A 162 -9.08 8.18 -2.24
C TYR A 162 -8.41 9.36 -1.53
N ILE A 163 -8.26 10.50 -2.20
CA ILE A 163 -7.58 11.68 -1.66
C ILE A 163 -8.25 12.18 -0.37
N LYS A 164 -9.58 12.22 -0.34
CA LYS A 164 -10.34 12.61 0.86
C LYS A 164 -10.16 11.59 1.98
N ALA A 165 -10.17 10.30 1.66
CA ALA A 165 -9.97 9.23 2.62
C ALA A 165 -8.54 9.23 3.22
N SER A 166 -7.50 9.29 2.39
CA SER A 166 -6.11 9.27 2.83
C SER A 166 -5.74 10.55 3.58
N SER A 167 -6.15 11.73 3.12
CA SER A 167 -5.92 12.99 3.86
C SER A 167 -6.54 12.99 5.25
N LYS A 168 -7.72 12.37 5.44
CA LYS A 168 -8.32 12.20 6.76
C LYS A 168 -7.47 11.30 7.67
N LEU A 169 -7.00 10.16 7.16
CA LEU A 169 -6.11 9.27 7.92
C LEU A 169 -4.78 9.95 8.26
N HIS A 170 -4.21 10.72 7.34
CA HIS A 170 -3.01 11.51 7.58
C HIS A 170 -3.23 12.53 8.71
N ALA A 171 -4.31 13.33 8.65
CA ALA A 171 -4.64 14.28 9.70
C ALA A 171 -4.88 13.60 11.07
N LEU A 172 -5.56 12.45 11.08
CA LEU A 172 -5.75 11.64 12.29
C LEU A 172 -4.42 11.17 12.86
N SER A 173 -3.48 10.75 12.02
CA SER A 173 -2.14 10.34 12.48
C SER A 173 -1.36 11.48 13.12
N VAL A 174 -1.45 12.70 12.58
CA VAL A 174 -0.84 13.91 13.17
C VAL A 174 -1.46 14.18 14.55
N ALA A 175 -2.78 14.08 14.67
CA ALA A 175 -3.48 14.31 15.93
C ALA A 175 -3.18 13.23 16.99
N VAL A 176 -3.09 11.96 16.59
CA VAL A 176 -2.72 10.85 17.49
C VAL A 176 -1.26 10.96 17.89
N HIS A 177 -0.35 11.32 16.98
CA HIS A 177 1.08 11.49 17.26
C HIS A 177 1.33 12.47 18.40
N LYS A 178 0.59 13.58 18.48
CA LYS A 178 0.69 14.54 19.60
C LYS A 178 0.35 13.96 20.97
N ARG A 179 -0.51 12.94 21.01
CA ARG A 179 -0.96 12.29 22.25
C ARG A 179 -0.16 11.04 22.57
N LYS A 180 0.28 10.32 21.54
CA LYS A 180 0.99 9.04 21.60
C LYS A 180 2.08 8.96 20.52
N PRO A 181 3.18 9.71 20.68
CA PRO A 181 4.23 9.77 19.66
C PRO A 181 4.85 8.39 19.41
N GLU A 182 5.17 7.66 20.49
CA GLU A 182 5.76 6.31 20.43
C GLU A 182 4.93 5.31 19.61
N LEU A 183 3.60 5.43 19.61
CA LEU A 183 2.72 4.58 18.80
C LEU A 183 2.93 4.82 17.31
N ILE A 184 2.91 6.08 16.88
CA ILE A 184 3.05 6.44 15.47
C ILE A 184 4.47 6.20 14.98
N GLU A 185 5.47 6.57 15.78
CA GLU A 185 6.88 6.34 15.47
C GLU A 185 7.17 4.85 15.33
N SER A 186 6.68 4.00 16.25
CA SER A 186 6.89 2.55 16.14
C SER A 186 6.13 1.91 14.97
N LEU A 187 4.97 2.44 14.57
CA LEU A 187 4.24 1.96 13.39
C LEU A 187 4.97 2.33 12.08
N GLY A 188 5.63 3.49 12.04
CA GLY A 188 6.28 4.00 10.83
C GLY A 188 7.79 3.80 10.77
N ALA A 189 8.41 3.19 11.78
CA ALA A 189 9.84 2.92 11.82
C ALA A 189 10.21 1.65 11.04
N ASP A 190 11.32 1.72 10.33
CA ASP A 190 12.00 0.54 9.80
C ASP A 190 12.68 -0.22 10.94
N ASN A 191 12.68 -1.56 10.87
CA ASN A 191 13.40 -2.38 11.83
C ASN A 191 14.92 -2.19 11.66
N PRO A 192 15.65 -1.65 12.67
CA PRO A 192 17.10 -1.41 12.54
C PRO A 192 17.91 -2.68 12.27
N ALA A 193 17.43 -3.84 12.73
CA ALA A 193 18.08 -5.13 12.46
C ALA A 193 18.04 -5.51 10.97
N LEU A 194 17.16 -4.88 10.18
CA LEU A 194 17.02 -5.10 8.75
C LEU A 194 17.66 -4.00 7.91
N ALA A 195 18.32 -2.99 8.51
CA ALA A 195 18.82 -1.82 7.79
C ALA A 195 19.79 -2.18 6.65
N GLU A 196 20.74 -3.08 6.90
CA GLU A 196 21.69 -3.54 5.88
C GLU A 196 21.00 -4.31 4.76
N SER A 197 20.11 -5.25 5.12
CA SER A 197 19.33 -6.03 4.14
C SER A 197 18.40 -5.14 3.31
N ASN A 198 17.78 -4.13 3.93
CA ASN A 198 16.96 -3.11 3.27
C ASN A 198 17.76 -2.33 2.25
N MET A 199 18.96 -1.89 2.63
CA MET A 199 19.84 -1.15 1.74
C MET A 199 20.27 -2.02 0.55
N GLN A 200 20.66 -3.27 0.78
CA GLN A 200 21.03 -4.18 -0.31
C GLN A 200 19.86 -4.46 -1.25
N MET A 201 18.68 -4.76 -0.71
CA MET A 201 17.48 -4.98 -1.49
C MET A 201 17.10 -3.73 -2.30
N PHE A 202 17.20 -2.54 -1.71
CA PHE A 202 16.97 -1.29 -2.42
C PHE A 202 17.94 -1.10 -3.58
N ILE A 203 19.23 -1.41 -3.41
CA ILE A 203 20.23 -1.35 -4.50
C ILE A 203 19.84 -2.28 -5.65
N VAL A 204 19.44 -3.52 -5.33
CA VAL A 204 18.98 -4.50 -6.32
C VAL A 204 17.76 -3.97 -7.06
N ILE A 205 16.74 -3.51 -6.34
CA ILE A 205 15.51 -2.94 -6.93
C ILE A 205 15.85 -1.76 -7.85
N LEU A 206 16.67 -0.82 -7.38
CA LEU A 206 17.09 0.35 -8.14
C LEU A 206 17.76 -0.06 -9.45
N LYS A 207 18.77 -0.94 -9.40
CA LYS A 207 19.51 -1.40 -10.59
C LYS A 207 18.61 -2.14 -11.56
N CYS A 208 17.86 -3.13 -11.09
CA CYS A 208 16.93 -3.91 -11.93
C CYS A 208 15.91 -3.02 -12.64
N SER A 209 15.36 -2.04 -11.91
CA SER A 209 14.35 -1.12 -12.42
C SER A 209 14.91 -0.18 -13.48
N LEU A 210 16.05 0.46 -13.21
CA LEU A 210 16.66 1.40 -14.14
C LEU A 210 17.24 0.71 -15.38
N GLU A 211 17.83 -0.48 -15.24
CA GLU A 211 18.32 -1.28 -16.37
C GLU A 211 17.18 -1.72 -17.29
N SER A 212 16.07 -2.18 -16.72
CA SER A 212 14.91 -2.63 -17.49
C SER A 212 14.25 -1.49 -18.25
N MET A 213 14.02 -0.35 -17.59
CA MET A 213 13.49 0.84 -18.28
C MET A 213 14.47 1.38 -19.32
N SER A 214 15.78 1.34 -19.04
CA SER A 214 16.80 1.75 -20.02
C SER A 214 16.66 0.93 -21.30
N ALA A 215 16.68 -0.39 -21.19
CA ALA A 215 16.54 -1.31 -22.33
C ALA A 215 15.23 -1.11 -23.07
N PHE A 216 14.12 -0.89 -22.35
CA PHE A 216 12.81 -0.61 -22.96
C PHE A 216 12.79 0.67 -23.80
N LEU A 217 13.57 1.69 -23.43
CA LEU A 217 13.60 2.99 -24.11
C LEU A 217 14.67 3.10 -25.21
N GLU A 218 15.56 2.10 -25.38
CA GLU A 218 16.69 2.18 -26.34
C GLU A 218 16.26 2.44 -27.78
N ASP A 219 15.12 1.89 -28.19
CA ASP A 219 14.56 2.00 -29.54
C ASP A 219 13.52 3.13 -29.67
N LYS A 220 13.42 4.04 -28.68
CA LYS A 220 12.41 5.12 -28.65
C LYS A 220 13.05 6.51 -28.67
N PRO A 221 13.43 7.04 -29.86
CA PRO A 221 14.15 8.32 -29.99
C PRO A 221 13.49 9.52 -29.30
N LYS A 222 12.14 9.55 -29.23
CA LYS A 222 11.37 10.59 -28.52
C LYS A 222 11.77 10.71 -27.03
N TYR A 223 12.16 9.60 -26.40
CA TYR A 223 12.46 9.51 -24.97
C TYR A 223 13.96 9.50 -24.68
N LYS A 224 14.79 9.97 -25.62
CA LYS A 224 16.25 10.00 -25.45
C LYS A 224 16.69 10.73 -24.18
N GLU A 225 16.09 11.88 -23.88
CA GLU A 225 16.44 12.63 -22.66
C GLU A 225 16.06 11.88 -21.38
N CYS A 226 14.91 11.21 -21.36
CA CYS A 226 14.52 10.33 -20.24
C CYS A 226 15.51 9.19 -20.07
N LEU A 227 15.88 8.53 -21.17
CA LEU A 227 16.86 7.44 -21.19
C LEU A 227 18.22 7.89 -20.65
N ASP A 228 18.71 9.07 -21.06
CA ASP A 228 19.98 9.61 -20.60
C ASP A 228 19.96 9.84 -19.08
N VAL A 229 18.87 10.42 -18.54
CA VAL A 229 18.71 10.62 -17.08
C VAL A 229 18.63 9.29 -16.33
N ILE A 230 17.91 8.30 -16.86
CA ILE A 230 17.80 6.97 -16.24
C ILE A 230 19.15 6.25 -16.22
N LYS A 231 19.92 6.32 -17.32
CA LYS A 231 21.27 5.77 -17.39
C LYS A 231 22.22 6.47 -16.41
N GLU A 232 22.14 7.79 -16.31
CA GLU A 232 22.93 8.56 -15.34
C GLU A 232 22.59 8.17 -13.89
N LEU A 233 21.30 8.03 -13.55
CA LEU A 233 20.88 7.54 -12.23
C LEU A 233 21.40 6.14 -11.92
N ARG A 234 21.43 5.25 -12.92
CA ARG A 234 21.92 3.87 -12.80
C ARG A 234 23.42 3.84 -12.54
N ASP A 235 24.19 4.65 -13.28
CA ASP A 235 25.65 4.61 -13.30
C ASP A 235 26.29 5.46 -12.20
N ASN A 236 25.56 6.42 -11.65
CA ASN A 236 26.07 7.31 -10.61
C ASN A 236 26.17 6.60 -9.25
N GLN A 237 27.38 6.21 -8.86
CA GLN A 237 27.65 5.50 -7.60
C GLN A 237 27.46 6.35 -6.33
N THR A 238 27.33 7.68 -6.44
CA THR A 238 27.04 8.59 -5.30
C THR A 238 25.56 8.97 -5.20
N SER A 239 24.70 8.33 -5.99
CA SER A 239 23.28 8.64 -6.24
C SER A 239 22.34 8.62 -5.02
N TRP A 240 22.77 8.20 -3.84
CA TRP A 240 21.95 8.29 -2.61
C TRP A 240 21.50 9.72 -2.29
N HIS A 241 22.36 10.71 -2.55
CA HIS A 241 22.06 12.13 -2.31
C HIS A 241 20.93 12.66 -3.21
N VAL A 242 20.75 12.05 -4.38
CA VAL A 242 19.68 12.41 -5.31
C VAL A 242 18.32 12.00 -4.75
N PHE A 243 18.27 10.94 -3.94
CA PHE A 243 17.05 10.48 -3.27
C PHE A 243 16.86 11.05 -1.85
N GLN A 244 17.78 11.88 -1.35
CA GLN A 244 17.60 12.53 -0.05
C GLN A 244 16.32 13.37 -0.05
N LYS A 245 15.54 13.30 1.02
CA LYS A 245 14.28 14.03 1.12
C LYS A 245 14.51 15.28 1.94
N GLU A 246 13.86 16.37 1.55
CA GLU A 246 13.79 17.55 2.41
C GLU A 246 12.94 17.22 3.64
N THR A 247 13.14 17.97 4.73
CA THR A 247 12.27 17.84 5.91
C THR A 247 10.89 18.37 5.54
N PRO A 248 9.84 17.52 5.55
CA PRO A 248 8.51 17.94 5.12
C PRO A 248 7.85 18.85 6.15
N GLN A 249 6.94 19.72 5.71
CA GLN A 249 6.16 20.57 6.61
C GLN A 249 5.21 19.76 7.50
N VAL A 250 4.71 18.65 6.96
CA VAL A 250 3.82 17.73 7.65
C VAL A 250 4.38 16.32 7.54
N LYS A 251 4.51 15.62 8.68
CA LYS A 251 4.73 14.18 8.72
C LYS A 251 3.46 13.49 9.18
N ALA A 252 3.12 12.40 8.52
CA ALA A 252 1.94 11.60 8.84
C ALA A 252 2.26 10.12 8.69
N LEU A 253 1.47 9.28 9.36
CA LEU A 253 1.51 7.84 9.15
C LEU A 253 0.78 7.54 7.83
N THR A 254 1.56 7.13 6.84
CA THR A 254 1.12 6.74 5.49
C THR A 254 0.96 5.24 5.41
N GLN A 255 0.03 4.75 4.60
CA GLN A 255 -0.16 3.34 4.23
C GLN A 255 1.11 2.72 3.64
N GLY A 256 1.87 3.51 2.87
CA GLY A 256 3.16 3.13 2.30
C GLY A 256 3.11 2.29 1.01
N ASP A 257 1.94 1.76 0.65
CA ASP A 257 1.72 1.03 -0.61
C ASP A 257 0.35 1.39 -1.22
N PRO A 258 0.16 2.64 -1.71
CA PRO A 258 -1.15 3.20 -2.07
C PRO A 258 -1.53 2.89 -3.52
N TRP A 259 -1.74 1.62 -3.85
CA TRP A 259 -2.20 1.18 -5.17
C TRP A 259 -3.65 0.70 -5.15
N CYS A 260 -4.32 0.72 -6.30
CA CYS A 260 -5.76 0.50 -6.38
C CYS A 260 -6.24 -0.89 -5.90
N THR A 261 -5.36 -1.89 -5.81
CA THR A 261 -5.70 -3.19 -5.23
C THR A 261 -5.67 -3.21 -3.70
N ASN A 262 -5.29 -2.11 -3.06
CA ASN A 262 -5.42 -1.90 -1.63
C ASN A 262 -6.64 -1.00 -1.31
N MET A 263 -7.60 -0.95 -2.22
CA MET A 263 -8.80 -0.12 -2.13
C MET A 263 -10.02 -0.90 -2.59
N MET A 264 -11.12 -0.76 -1.86
CA MET A 264 -12.44 -1.26 -2.29
C MET A 264 -13.39 -0.10 -2.43
N PHE A 265 -14.14 -0.07 -3.53
CA PHE A 265 -15.05 1.02 -3.87
C PHE A 265 -16.50 0.55 -3.86
N LYS A 266 -17.41 1.45 -3.47
CA LYS A 266 -18.85 1.21 -3.49
C LYS A 266 -19.50 2.09 -4.55
N TYR A 267 -20.53 1.55 -5.20
CA TYR A 267 -21.24 2.21 -6.29
C TYR A 267 -22.72 2.31 -5.97
N ASN A 268 -23.35 3.41 -6.41
CA ASN A 268 -24.80 3.56 -6.33
C ASN A 268 -25.50 2.79 -7.48
N SER A 269 -26.84 2.84 -7.51
CA SER A 269 -27.63 2.17 -8.55
C SER A 269 -27.44 2.74 -9.96
N ALA A 270 -26.88 3.95 -10.10
CA ALA A 270 -26.52 4.55 -11.38
C ALA A 270 -25.12 4.13 -11.88
N GLY A 271 -24.37 3.38 -11.07
CA GLY A 271 -22.99 2.97 -11.37
C GLY A 271 -21.93 4.01 -11.02
N GLU A 272 -22.29 5.06 -10.29
CA GLU A 272 -21.35 6.09 -9.84
C GLU A 272 -20.66 5.65 -8.56
N VAL A 273 -19.36 5.90 -8.45
CA VAL A 273 -18.60 5.60 -7.23
C VAL A 273 -18.99 6.59 -6.12
N VAL A 274 -19.32 6.07 -4.95
CA VAL A 274 -19.87 6.86 -3.83
C VAL A 274 -19.09 6.71 -2.52
N ASP A 275 -18.28 5.66 -2.38
CA ASP A 275 -17.50 5.44 -1.16
C ASP A 275 -16.24 4.61 -1.45
N VAL A 276 -15.25 4.71 -0.56
CA VAL A 276 -13.99 3.96 -0.62
C VAL A 276 -13.59 3.45 0.76
N LYS A 277 -13.05 2.22 0.77
CA LYS A 277 -12.40 1.61 1.91
C LYS A 277 -10.95 1.34 1.58
N LEU A 278 -10.06 1.84 2.43
CA LEU A 278 -8.63 1.56 2.34
C LEU A 278 -8.31 0.32 3.17
N ILE A 279 -7.55 -0.60 2.59
CA ILE A 279 -7.16 -1.87 3.20
C ILE A 279 -5.65 -2.08 3.05
N ASP A 280 -5.11 -3.09 3.72
CA ASP A 280 -3.71 -3.48 3.67
C ASP A 280 -2.74 -2.39 4.14
N PHE A 281 -2.53 -2.34 5.46
CA PHE A 281 -1.64 -1.39 6.14
C PHE A 281 -0.35 -2.07 6.66
N GLN A 282 0.18 -3.05 5.93
CA GLN A 282 1.39 -3.80 6.33
C GLN A 282 2.70 -3.02 6.13
N THR A 283 2.69 -2.00 5.27
CA THR A 283 3.88 -1.23 4.84
C THR A 283 3.93 0.19 5.41
N LEU A 284 3.28 0.46 6.55
CA LEU A 284 3.13 1.85 7.03
C LEU A 284 4.48 2.56 7.21
N LYS A 285 4.51 3.85 6.88
CA LYS A 285 5.69 4.72 7.03
C LYS A 285 5.30 6.04 7.66
N PHE A 286 6.14 6.56 8.54
CA PHE A 286 5.97 7.90 9.13
C PHE A 286 6.81 8.94 8.37
N ILE A 287 6.26 9.45 7.26
CA ILE A 287 6.97 10.25 6.26
C ILE A 287 6.11 11.44 5.79
N SER A 288 6.57 12.17 4.77
CA SER A 288 5.71 13.15 4.09
C SER A 288 4.50 12.44 3.48
N PRO A 289 3.27 12.90 3.73
CA PRO A 289 2.12 12.32 3.08
C PRO A 289 1.96 12.75 1.60
N VAL A 290 2.74 13.76 1.15
CA VAL A 290 2.84 14.10 -0.29
C VAL A 290 3.48 12.96 -1.08
N GLU A 291 4.41 12.21 -0.47
CA GLU A 291 5.03 11.06 -1.10
C GLU A 291 4.04 9.93 -1.38
N GLU A 292 3.16 9.62 -0.42
CA GLU A 292 2.08 8.65 -0.64
C GLU A 292 1.12 9.14 -1.73
N PHE A 293 0.70 10.41 -1.64
CA PHE A 293 -0.19 11.01 -2.63
C PHE A 293 0.38 10.90 -4.05
N LEU A 294 1.66 11.23 -4.26
CA LEU A 294 2.28 11.12 -5.57
C LEU A 294 2.43 9.67 -6.04
N THR A 295 2.78 8.77 -5.12
CA THR A 295 2.85 7.34 -5.41
C THR A 295 1.50 6.79 -5.86
N PHE A 296 0.41 7.19 -5.19
CA PHE A 296 -0.96 6.88 -5.59
C PHE A 296 -1.28 7.38 -7.00
N ILE A 297 -1.03 8.67 -7.27
CA ILE A 297 -1.32 9.27 -8.59
C ILE A 297 -0.56 8.55 -9.70
N LEU A 298 0.70 8.17 -9.46
CA LEU A 298 1.51 7.45 -10.43
C LEU A 298 0.98 6.03 -10.65
N ALA A 299 0.73 5.28 -9.57
CA ALA A 299 0.38 3.87 -9.60
C ALA A 299 -1.06 3.60 -10.03
N SER A 300 -2.00 4.49 -9.67
CA SER A 300 -3.44 4.17 -9.73
C SER A 300 -4.24 5.12 -10.61
N ALA A 301 -3.87 6.39 -10.77
CA ALA A 301 -4.68 7.31 -11.57
C ALA A 301 -4.53 7.04 -13.08
N HIS A 302 -5.62 7.06 -13.82
CA HIS A 302 -5.59 6.94 -15.28
C HIS A 302 -4.81 8.13 -15.90
N PRO A 303 -4.02 7.93 -16.97
CA PRO A 303 -3.23 9.02 -17.58
C PRO A 303 -4.03 10.28 -17.94
N SER A 304 -5.28 10.14 -18.38
CA SER A 304 -6.14 11.29 -18.67
C SER A 304 -6.43 12.15 -17.44
N VAL A 305 -6.56 11.55 -16.25
CA VAL A 305 -6.76 12.30 -14.99
C VAL A 305 -5.53 13.15 -14.68
N LYS A 306 -4.33 12.56 -14.87
CA LYS A 306 -3.06 13.28 -14.70
C LYS A 306 -2.91 14.43 -15.70
N GLU A 307 -3.45 14.26 -16.90
CA GLU A 307 -3.37 15.27 -17.95
C GLU A 307 -4.28 16.47 -17.68
N THR A 308 -5.52 16.22 -17.22
CA THR A 308 -6.57 17.26 -17.15
C THR A 308 -6.80 17.81 -15.76
N SER A 309 -6.46 17.08 -14.70
CA SER A 309 -6.95 17.37 -13.34
C SER A 309 -5.90 17.21 -12.25
N LEU A 310 -4.62 16.98 -12.58
CA LEU A 310 -3.57 16.80 -11.58
C LEU A 310 -3.44 18.01 -10.62
N ASP A 311 -3.61 19.22 -11.15
CA ASP A 311 -3.54 20.44 -10.36
C ASP A 311 -4.71 20.57 -9.38
N ASP A 312 -5.92 20.27 -9.85
CA ASP A 312 -7.12 20.20 -9.00
C ASP A 312 -6.96 19.16 -7.89
N LEU A 313 -6.29 18.03 -8.17
CA LEU A 313 -6.02 17.00 -7.17
C LEU A 313 -4.98 17.43 -6.14
N TYR A 314 -3.99 18.25 -6.51
CA TYR A 314 -3.08 18.88 -5.54
C TYR A 314 -3.85 19.81 -4.59
N HIS A 315 -4.70 20.67 -5.14
CA HIS A 315 -5.55 21.56 -4.35
C HIS A 315 -6.48 20.77 -3.43
N LEU A 316 -7.20 19.79 -3.98
CA LEU A 316 -8.09 18.93 -3.20
C LEU A 316 -7.36 18.25 -2.04
N TYR A 317 -6.14 17.77 -2.26
CA TYR A 317 -5.35 17.13 -1.22
C TYR A 317 -4.94 18.12 -0.12
N CYS A 318 -4.40 19.29 -0.48
CA CYS A 318 -4.06 20.36 0.45
C CYS A 318 -5.27 20.79 1.29
N ASP A 319 -6.40 21.09 0.64
CA ASP A 319 -7.61 21.56 1.27
C ASP A 319 -8.17 20.50 2.23
N SER A 320 -8.32 19.26 1.75
CA SER A 320 -8.85 18.16 2.57
C SER A 320 -7.95 17.86 3.78
N LEU A 321 -6.63 17.89 3.62
CA LEU A 321 -5.70 17.69 4.73
C LEU A 321 -5.82 18.82 5.76
N ASN A 322 -5.79 20.07 5.30
CA ASN A 322 -5.80 21.24 6.18
C ASN A 322 -7.13 21.40 6.92
N GLU A 323 -8.26 21.17 6.26
CA GLU A 323 -9.59 21.17 6.89
C GLU A 323 -9.67 20.12 8.00
N ASN A 324 -9.16 18.91 7.75
CA ASN A 324 -9.15 17.85 8.75
C ASN A 324 -8.21 18.15 9.92
N LEU A 325 -7.04 18.74 9.66
CA LEU A 325 -6.12 19.19 10.71
C LEU A 325 -6.75 20.29 11.57
N GLU A 326 -7.45 21.24 10.95
CA GLU A 326 -8.18 22.29 11.65
C GLU A 326 -9.29 21.71 12.56
N GLN A 327 -10.13 20.83 12.04
CA GLN A 327 -11.18 20.16 12.81
C GLN A 327 -10.62 19.35 14.00
N LEU A 328 -9.41 18.80 13.86
CA LEU A 328 -8.72 18.06 14.91
C LEU A 328 -7.90 18.96 15.86
N GLY A 329 -7.93 20.29 15.69
CA GLY A 329 -7.21 21.25 16.53
C GLY A 329 -5.68 21.17 16.37
N CYS A 330 -5.20 20.73 15.20
CA CYS A 330 -3.78 20.64 14.88
C CYS A 330 -3.30 21.93 14.20
N PRO A 331 -2.12 22.52 14.56
CA PRO A 331 -1.63 23.74 13.91
C PRO A 331 -0.83 23.47 12.61
N GLU A 332 -0.46 22.23 12.31
CA GLU A 332 0.24 21.86 11.08
C GLU A 332 -0.61 22.21 9.86
N ARG A 333 0.03 22.72 8.80
CA ARG A 333 -0.62 23.05 7.53
C ARG A 333 0.32 22.70 6.39
N LEU A 334 -0.25 22.28 5.27
CA LEU A 334 0.46 22.08 4.01
C LEU A 334 -0.03 23.14 3.02
N SER A 335 0.81 24.14 2.72
CA SER A 335 0.49 25.11 1.67
C SER A 335 0.66 24.47 0.29
N TYR A 336 -0.01 25.02 -0.72
CA TYR A 336 0.12 24.53 -2.09
C TYR A 336 1.56 24.72 -2.61
N GLU A 337 2.22 25.83 -2.28
CA GLU A 337 3.62 26.08 -2.65
C GLU A 337 4.58 25.09 -1.99
N ALA A 338 4.35 24.76 -0.71
CA ALA A 338 5.11 23.74 -0.01
C ALA A 338 4.91 22.36 -0.65
N LEU A 339 3.66 22.01 -0.99
CA LEU A 339 3.36 20.79 -1.74
C LEU A 339 4.13 20.79 -3.06
N LYS A 340 4.09 21.85 -3.88
CA LYS A 340 4.81 21.90 -5.15
C LYS A 340 6.32 21.79 -4.99
N THR A 341 6.87 22.34 -3.91
CA THR A 341 8.29 22.22 -3.56
C THR A 341 8.64 20.77 -3.23
N GLU A 342 7.83 20.09 -2.41
CA GLU A 342 7.99 18.66 -2.11
C GLU A 342 7.81 17.78 -3.36
N VAL A 343 6.86 18.10 -4.24
CA VAL A 343 6.68 17.40 -5.53
C VAL A 343 7.96 17.48 -6.37
N ALA A 344 8.58 18.66 -6.47
CA ALA A 344 9.83 18.82 -7.21
C ALA A 344 10.97 18.02 -6.56
N SER A 345 11.11 18.07 -5.22
CA SER A 345 12.17 17.35 -4.50
C SER A 345 12.03 15.82 -4.61
N LEU A 346 10.80 15.31 -4.76
CA LEU A 346 10.48 13.89 -4.96
C LEU A 346 10.62 13.40 -6.42
N SER A 347 11.02 14.27 -7.37
CA SER A 347 11.17 13.89 -8.79
C SER A 347 12.02 12.63 -9.04
N PRO A 348 13.20 12.44 -8.40
CA PRO A 348 14.00 11.23 -8.58
C PRO A 348 13.26 9.96 -8.12
N LEU A 349 12.50 10.06 -7.02
CA LEU A 349 11.68 8.97 -6.53
C LEU A 349 10.56 8.62 -7.52
N MET A 350 9.95 9.62 -8.18
CA MET A 350 8.92 9.39 -9.19
C MET A 350 9.47 8.68 -10.44
N ILE A 351 10.72 8.94 -10.84
CA ILE A 351 11.38 8.17 -11.90
C ILE A 351 11.56 6.72 -11.45
N LEU A 352 12.07 6.49 -10.22
CA LEU A 352 12.23 5.14 -9.69
C LEU A 352 10.89 4.39 -9.64
N HIS A 353 9.81 5.01 -9.14
CA HIS A 353 8.50 4.38 -9.12
C HIS A 353 7.94 4.12 -10.53
N ALA A 354 8.23 4.97 -11.52
CA ALA A 354 7.85 4.70 -12.91
C ALA A 354 8.60 3.50 -13.49
N CYS A 355 9.86 3.30 -13.10
CA CYS A 355 10.67 2.15 -13.48
C CYS A 355 10.35 0.88 -12.67
N MET A 356 9.82 1.01 -11.46
CA MET A 356 9.65 -0.12 -10.55
C MET A 356 8.20 -0.52 -10.37
N LEU A 357 7.38 0.42 -9.89
CA LEU A 357 6.02 0.17 -9.44
C LEU A 357 5.06 0.00 -10.63
N VAL A 358 5.18 0.84 -11.66
CA VAL A 358 4.28 0.80 -12.83
C VAL A 358 4.30 -0.56 -13.56
N PRO A 359 5.46 -1.19 -13.86
CA PRO A 359 5.49 -2.54 -14.41
C PRO A 359 4.81 -3.61 -13.54
N ILE A 360 4.92 -3.48 -12.21
CA ILE A 360 4.32 -4.43 -11.25
C ILE A 360 2.81 -4.26 -11.20
N VAL A 361 2.34 -3.02 -11.06
CA VAL A 361 0.90 -2.70 -10.99
C VAL A 361 0.18 -3.12 -12.26
N LEU A 362 0.82 -2.92 -13.42
CA LEU A 362 0.27 -3.25 -14.74
C LEU A 362 0.70 -4.63 -15.25
N ALA A 363 1.23 -5.51 -14.40
CA ALA A 363 1.61 -6.85 -14.79
C ALA A 363 0.38 -7.64 -15.32
N ASP A 364 0.54 -8.32 -16.46
CA ASP A 364 -0.51 -9.12 -17.09
C ASP A 364 -0.86 -10.38 -16.27
N GLY A 365 0.09 -10.88 -15.48
CA GLY A 365 -0.08 -12.00 -14.55
C GLY A 365 -0.05 -11.58 -13.08
N PRO A 366 -0.20 -12.54 -12.16
CA PRO A 366 0.01 -12.31 -10.73
C PRO A 366 1.38 -11.70 -10.45
N ALA A 367 1.45 -10.74 -9.53
CA ALA A 367 2.73 -10.16 -9.14
C ALA A 367 3.55 -11.17 -8.33
N ASP A 368 4.85 -11.29 -8.57
CA ASP A 368 5.71 -12.23 -7.87
C ASP A 368 6.99 -11.54 -7.39
N PHE A 369 6.84 -10.76 -6.32
CA PHE A 369 7.93 -9.96 -5.76
C PHE A 369 9.15 -10.79 -5.37
N GLY A 370 8.95 -12.03 -4.89
CA GLY A 370 10.04 -12.93 -4.50
C GLY A 370 10.90 -13.35 -5.69
N ASN A 371 10.29 -13.52 -6.87
CA ASN A 371 11.01 -13.80 -8.11
C ASN A 371 11.52 -12.54 -8.83
N TYR A 372 10.93 -11.37 -8.58
CA TYR A 372 11.37 -10.12 -9.20
C TYR A 372 12.68 -9.60 -8.62
N PHE A 373 12.84 -9.71 -7.30
CA PHE A 373 13.98 -9.16 -6.59
C PHE A 373 14.57 -10.22 -5.66
N SER A 374 15.74 -10.71 -6.01
CA SER A 374 16.56 -11.58 -5.17
C SER A 374 18.01 -11.08 -5.20
N ASN A 375 18.83 -11.47 -4.23
CA ASN A 375 20.23 -11.04 -4.19
C ASN A 375 21.02 -11.48 -5.44
N ASP A 376 20.62 -12.60 -6.04
CA ASP A 376 21.30 -13.19 -7.21
C ASP A 376 20.74 -12.73 -8.55
N VAL A 377 19.60 -12.03 -8.58
CA VAL A 377 18.92 -11.64 -9.84
C VAL A 377 19.81 -10.79 -10.76
N LEU A 378 20.77 -10.05 -10.18
CA LEU A 378 21.72 -9.24 -10.95
C LEU A 378 22.75 -10.08 -11.74
N ASN A 379 22.96 -11.35 -11.36
CA ASN A 379 23.83 -12.28 -12.06
C ASN A 379 23.17 -12.87 -13.32
N GLU A 380 21.84 -12.80 -13.41
CA GLU A 380 21.09 -13.26 -14.58
C GLU A 380 21.17 -12.25 -15.73
N PRO A 381 21.22 -12.71 -17.00
CA PRO A 381 21.07 -11.83 -18.16
C PRO A 381 19.78 -11.01 -18.06
N LEU A 382 19.82 -9.71 -18.37
CA LEU A 382 18.70 -8.79 -18.21
C LEU A 382 17.38 -9.34 -18.80
N LYS A 383 17.44 -9.93 -20.00
CA LYS A 383 16.26 -10.49 -20.69
C LYS A 383 15.66 -11.73 -20.03
N GLU A 384 16.42 -12.42 -19.20
CA GLU A 384 15.98 -13.63 -18.50
C GLU A 384 15.30 -13.31 -17.16
N ARG A 385 15.65 -12.16 -16.55
CA ARG A 385 15.11 -11.69 -15.27
C ARG A 385 13.59 -11.58 -15.31
N ALA A 386 12.92 -12.15 -14.30
CA ALA A 386 11.46 -12.14 -14.20
C ALA A 386 10.89 -10.71 -14.19
N PHE A 387 11.54 -9.78 -13.49
CA PHE A 387 11.13 -8.38 -13.45
C PHE A 387 11.19 -7.69 -14.82
N HIS A 388 12.22 -7.98 -15.64
CA HIS A 388 12.37 -7.38 -16.96
C HIS A 388 11.23 -7.77 -17.90
N LYS A 389 10.73 -9.01 -17.80
CA LYS A 389 9.62 -9.51 -18.62
C LYS A 389 8.31 -8.72 -18.42
N LEU A 390 8.16 -8.00 -17.31
CA LEU A 390 7.01 -7.11 -17.08
C LEU A 390 6.94 -5.98 -18.13
N TYR A 391 8.09 -5.56 -18.67
CA TYR A 391 8.17 -4.52 -19.69
C TYR A 391 7.66 -4.96 -21.07
N GLU A 392 7.50 -6.26 -21.28
CA GLU A 392 6.89 -6.85 -22.47
C GLU A 392 5.36 -6.95 -22.32
N GLY A 393 4.83 -6.69 -21.12
CA GLY A 393 3.41 -6.83 -20.80
C GLY A 393 2.52 -5.86 -21.57
N LYS A 394 1.36 -6.34 -21.99
CA LYS A 394 0.39 -5.57 -22.79
C LYS A 394 -0.10 -4.34 -22.03
N HIS A 395 -0.51 -4.50 -20.77
CA HIS A 395 -1.08 -3.38 -20.01
C HIS A 395 -0.02 -2.35 -19.60
N PHE A 396 1.22 -2.78 -19.35
CA PHE A 396 2.34 -1.85 -19.15
C PHE A 396 2.56 -0.98 -20.40
N ASN A 397 2.67 -1.63 -21.58
CA ASN A 397 2.90 -0.95 -22.86
C ASN A 397 1.75 -0.01 -23.25
N GLN A 398 0.52 -0.27 -22.77
CA GLN A 398 -0.63 0.58 -23.00
C GLN A 398 -0.46 1.99 -22.39
N TYR A 399 0.17 2.11 -21.22
CA TYR A 399 0.17 3.36 -20.45
C TYR A 399 1.54 3.99 -20.22
N ILE A 400 2.63 3.22 -20.24
CA ILE A 400 3.94 3.74 -19.78
C ILE A 400 4.41 4.98 -20.55
N LEU A 401 4.24 5.02 -21.88
CA LEU A 401 4.67 6.17 -22.67
C LEU A 401 3.87 7.44 -22.36
N GLN A 402 2.57 7.30 -22.06
CA GLN A 402 1.73 8.41 -21.60
C GLN A 402 2.16 8.88 -20.20
N ILE A 403 2.51 7.94 -19.31
CA ILE A 403 3.04 8.26 -17.99
C ILE A 403 4.38 9.02 -18.09
N LEU A 404 5.29 8.57 -18.96
CA LEU A 404 6.56 9.26 -19.21
C LEU A 404 6.34 10.68 -19.76
N ASP A 405 5.41 10.85 -20.70
CA ASP A 405 5.04 12.17 -21.22
C ASP A 405 4.54 13.10 -20.10
N GLN A 406 3.74 12.59 -19.15
CA GLN A 406 3.29 13.37 -17.98
C GLN A 406 4.46 13.73 -17.05
N LEU A 407 5.37 12.80 -16.77
CA LEU A 407 6.54 13.08 -15.93
C LEU A 407 7.45 14.14 -16.58
N VAL A 408 7.63 14.11 -17.90
CA VAL A 408 8.34 15.16 -18.65
C VAL A 408 7.61 16.49 -18.52
N LYS A 409 6.28 16.52 -18.71
CA LYS A 409 5.46 17.75 -18.55
C LYS A 409 5.57 18.35 -17.14
N GLN A 410 5.68 17.52 -16.12
CA GLN A 410 5.89 17.92 -14.72
C GLN A 410 7.36 18.26 -14.40
N SER A 411 8.24 18.36 -15.40
CA SER A 411 9.68 18.65 -15.23
C SER A 411 10.45 17.64 -14.38
N VAL A 412 9.90 16.44 -14.15
CA VAL A 412 10.50 15.42 -13.26
C VAL A 412 11.92 15.07 -13.71
N PHE A 413 12.11 14.79 -15.00
CA PHE A 413 13.43 14.43 -15.54
C PHE A 413 14.43 15.58 -15.51
N SER A 414 14.00 16.81 -15.84
CA SER A 414 14.87 17.99 -15.82
C SER A 414 15.28 18.36 -14.40
N THR A 415 14.34 18.30 -13.44
CA THR A 415 14.61 18.55 -12.01
C THR A 415 15.58 17.50 -11.45
N THR A 416 15.38 16.22 -11.77
CA THR A 416 16.33 15.17 -11.37
C THR A 416 17.72 15.39 -11.97
N LYS A 417 17.81 15.78 -13.25
CA LYS A 417 19.08 16.08 -13.92
C LYS A 417 19.82 17.24 -13.28
N GLU A 418 19.12 18.32 -12.93
CA GLU A 418 19.71 19.45 -12.20
C GLU A 418 20.21 19.03 -10.81
N ARG A 419 19.41 18.23 -10.11
CA ARG A 419 19.78 17.71 -8.79
C ARG A 419 21.04 16.84 -8.82
N MET A 420 21.19 15.97 -9.82
CA MET A 420 22.41 15.17 -10.00
C MET A 420 23.66 16.03 -10.14
N LYS A 421 23.60 17.12 -10.92
CA LYS A 421 24.71 18.06 -11.05
C LYS A 421 25.11 18.70 -9.73
N ASN A 422 24.14 19.06 -8.90
CA ASN A 422 24.39 19.69 -7.60
C ASN A 422 24.91 18.68 -6.56
N SER A 423 24.44 17.43 -6.60
CA SER A 423 24.89 16.36 -5.70
C SER A 423 26.34 15.94 -5.94
N CYS A 424 26.85 16.04 -7.18
CA CYS A 424 28.26 15.74 -7.49
C CYS A 424 29.27 16.69 -6.81
N TYR A 425 28.84 17.84 -6.27
CA TYR A 425 29.70 18.77 -5.54
C TYR A 425 29.85 18.44 -4.04
N TYR A 426 29.02 17.56 -3.50
CA TYR A 426 29.14 17.07 -2.12
C TYR A 426 29.85 15.71 -2.13
N ILE A 427 31.19 15.75 -2.07
CA ILE A 427 31.99 14.59 -1.64
C ILE A 427 32.30 14.83 -0.15
N PRO A 428 31.63 14.15 0.80
CA PRO A 428 32.08 14.15 2.18
C PRO A 428 33.44 13.46 2.20
N THR A 429 34.51 14.19 2.51
CA THR A 429 35.89 13.71 2.59
C THR A 429 36.15 12.74 3.75
N ASN A 430 35.13 12.16 4.39
CA ASN A 430 35.29 11.31 5.55
C ASN A 430 34.37 10.08 5.50
N ILE A 431 34.68 9.11 4.64
CA ILE A 431 34.50 7.69 4.95
C ILE A 431 35.77 6.97 4.49
N SER A 432 36.84 7.15 5.24
CA SER A 432 38.01 6.29 5.25
C SER A 432 38.25 5.85 6.69
N SER A 433 37.63 4.74 7.08
CA SER A 433 38.10 3.80 8.11
C SER A 433 37.04 2.72 8.30
#